data_AF-A0A1F0VZB5-F1
#
_entry.id   AF-A0A1F0VZB5-F1
#
_cell.length_a   1.000
_cell.length_b   1.000
_cell.length_c   1.000
_cell.angle_alpha   90.00
_cell.angle_beta   90.00
_cell.angle_gamma   90.00
#
_symmetry.space_group_name_H-M   'P 1'
#
loop_
_entity.id
_entity.type
_entity.pdbx_description
1 polymer ?
#
loop_
_entity_poly.entity_id
_entity_poly.type
_entity_poly.pdbx_seq_one_letter_code
_entity_poly.pdbx_strand_id
1 'polypeptide(L)'
;MKIAFVVHELNIVKLLKEGADFSSPLEILKASAWQSRPNSTARLTLANVRAIKVLQSSFDIDFVVDTELTEQVKEVLSEFDLIIMNSVASVKSIAFTADLLDWKRQGGFSGKIIVGTEATWSGALKKGEITQEQYDSIYFGDGLLRHTARTDREIYSTSSCTQAAIQEFELAIDEDLFDETAHYDERNLITVVRAPEGRATKNNAGIDAFLSKAKESGLLDRYEIGELRPPYTVRDYWDVLAKSRYLIFTSMGETFSYALNDAKALGVVTFLPRQMYYTTVGRRFSVDSYPDVGIKYTSVDEVVRKIQDIDRVSSRWDSCSRRSKEVVRRKFSLPVITENWAALFSKQSLNCNSLFICAPGEFAGEREITEIAEQLDCSYGMEVYSPSWPSDLDSLSTSRSRTGVTLLRFYLTQLESGALRRLIEVDEGQVNLTARTALGREDMEQTLQFLQLIVRTYKVSKIVYTDGISSMAIAPLLKRLTYFKDIDAGVQSIELVPFIPNSL
;
A
#
# COMPACT_ATOMS: atom_id res chain seq x y z
N MET A 1 13.72 -17.88 19.95
CA MET A 1 12.66 -18.14 18.97
C MET A 1 13.35 -18.47 17.67
N LYS A 2 13.26 -19.71 17.20
CA LYS A 2 13.85 -20.17 15.94
C LYS A 2 12.84 -19.92 14.81
N ILE A 3 13.27 -19.27 13.73
CA ILE A 3 12.41 -18.78 12.65
C ILE A 3 12.80 -19.42 11.32
N ALA A 4 11.85 -20.02 10.60
CA ALA A 4 12.03 -20.48 9.23
C ALA A 4 11.47 -19.43 8.27
N PHE A 5 12.29 -18.91 7.36
CA PHE A 5 11.86 -18.02 6.28
C PHE A 5 11.86 -18.80 4.96
N VAL A 6 10.66 -19.18 4.51
CA VAL A 6 10.48 -20.04 3.32
C VAL A 6 10.41 -19.18 2.06
N VAL A 7 11.23 -19.52 1.06
CA VAL A 7 11.37 -18.76 -0.19
C VAL A 7 11.21 -19.67 -1.41
N HIS A 8 10.31 -19.28 -2.32
CA HIS A 8 10.04 -20.03 -3.57
C HIS A 8 10.36 -19.26 -4.86
N GLU A 9 10.88 -18.03 -4.77
CA GLU A 9 11.29 -17.30 -5.97
C GLU A 9 12.61 -17.87 -6.51
N LEU A 10 12.60 -18.33 -7.77
CA LEU A 10 13.65 -19.17 -8.33
C LEU A 10 15.03 -18.49 -8.37
N ASN A 11 15.10 -17.18 -8.70
CA ASN A 11 16.37 -16.47 -8.75
C ASN A 11 16.97 -16.34 -7.35
N ILE A 12 16.12 -16.02 -6.37
CA ILE A 12 16.56 -15.89 -4.97
C ILE A 12 16.95 -17.24 -4.38
N VAL A 13 16.21 -18.31 -4.67
CA VAL A 13 16.59 -19.68 -4.27
C VAL A 13 17.96 -20.06 -4.82
N LYS A 14 18.24 -19.74 -6.10
CA LYS A 14 19.56 -19.98 -6.70
C LYS A 14 20.66 -19.20 -5.99
N LEU A 15 20.46 -17.90 -5.77
CA LEU A 15 21.43 -17.05 -5.05
C LEU A 15 21.70 -17.53 -3.62
N LEU A 16 20.67 -17.97 -2.90
CA LEU A 16 20.82 -18.53 -1.55
C LEU A 16 21.62 -19.84 -1.56
N LYS A 17 21.36 -20.74 -2.52
CA LYS A 17 22.10 -22.00 -2.67
C LYS A 17 23.56 -21.80 -3.06
N GLU A 18 23.86 -20.76 -3.83
CA GLU A 18 25.22 -20.38 -4.25
C GLU A 18 25.99 -19.59 -3.18
N GLY A 19 25.36 -19.26 -2.05
CA GLY A 19 26.00 -18.48 -0.98
C GLY A 19 26.31 -17.04 -1.40
N ALA A 20 25.47 -16.44 -2.26
CA ALA A 20 25.68 -15.08 -2.75
C ALA A 20 25.73 -14.06 -1.60
N ASP A 21 26.53 -13.01 -1.79
CA ASP A 21 26.61 -11.90 -0.84
C ASP A 21 25.46 -10.91 -1.07
N PHE A 22 24.52 -10.88 -0.12
CA PHE A 22 23.35 -9.98 -0.15
C PHE A 22 23.63 -8.57 0.35
N SER A 23 24.87 -8.27 0.79
CA SER A 23 25.27 -6.93 1.21
C SER A 23 25.52 -5.98 0.03
N SER A 24 25.86 -6.52 -1.15
CA SER A 24 26.16 -5.73 -2.36
C SER A 24 25.11 -5.97 -3.47
N PRO A 25 24.01 -5.19 -3.50
CA PRO A 25 22.88 -5.48 -4.38
C PRO A 25 23.21 -5.31 -5.89
N LEU A 26 24.18 -4.45 -6.23
CA LEU A 26 24.66 -4.31 -7.60
C LEU A 26 25.39 -5.57 -8.11
N GLU A 27 26.08 -6.30 -7.23
CA GLU A 27 26.75 -7.55 -7.61
C GLU A 27 25.73 -8.68 -7.81
N ILE A 28 24.61 -8.66 -7.08
CA ILE A 28 23.49 -9.58 -7.32
C ILE A 28 22.89 -9.38 -8.70
N LEU A 29 22.72 -8.13 -9.14
CA LEU A 29 22.19 -7.82 -10.47
C LEU A 29 23.14 -8.21 -11.62
N LYS A 30 24.44 -8.28 -11.33
CA LYS A 30 25.48 -8.75 -12.26
C LYS A 30 25.67 -10.26 -12.22
N ALA A 31 25.15 -10.95 -11.19
CA ALA A 31 25.30 -12.38 -11.05
C ALA A 31 24.61 -13.11 -12.20
N SER A 32 25.26 -14.15 -12.73
CA SER A 32 24.71 -15.00 -13.81
C SER A 32 23.40 -15.71 -13.41
N ALA A 33 23.12 -15.77 -12.11
CA ALA A 33 21.88 -16.27 -11.53
C ALA A 33 20.69 -15.32 -11.69
N TRP A 34 20.91 -14.02 -11.82
CA TRP A 34 19.85 -13.04 -12.02
C TRP A 34 19.43 -13.02 -13.49
N GLN A 35 18.23 -13.51 -13.79
CA GLN A 35 17.72 -13.48 -15.16
C GLN A 35 17.79 -12.07 -15.74
N SER A 36 18.00 -11.93 -17.04
CA SER A 36 18.09 -10.63 -17.72
C SER A 36 16.81 -9.78 -17.66
N ARG A 37 15.70 -10.32 -17.10
CA ARG A 37 14.37 -9.71 -17.02
C ARG A 37 13.60 -10.15 -15.75
N PRO A 38 14.08 -9.87 -14.52
CA PRO A 38 13.32 -10.15 -13.31
C PRO A 38 11.96 -9.43 -13.34
N ASN A 39 10.92 -10.11 -12.88
CA ASN A 39 9.63 -9.47 -12.63
C ASN A 39 9.65 -8.74 -11.28
N SER A 40 8.56 -8.05 -10.96
CA SER A 40 8.38 -7.34 -9.67
C SER A 40 8.52 -8.26 -8.44
N THR A 41 8.12 -9.53 -8.56
CA THR A 41 8.18 -10.53 -7.49
C THR A 41 9.61 -10.90 -7.09
N ALA A 42 10.51 -11.04 -8.07
CA ALA A 42 11.93 -11.28 -7.81
C ALA A 42 12.57 -10.12 -7.03
N ARG A 43 12.23 -8.88 -7.40
CA ARG A 43 12.73 -7.68 -6.71
C ARG A 43 12.16 -7.52 -5.31
N LEU A 44 10.87 -7.81 -5.11
CA LEU A 44 10.30 -7.90 -3.77
C LEU A 44 11.07 -8.89 -2.91
N THR A 45 11.19 -10.11 -3.43
CA THR A 45 11.77 -11.22 -2.66
C THR A 45 13.22 -10.94 -2.34
N LEU A 46 13.96 -10.32 -3.25
CA LEU A 46 15.33 -9.85 -2.99
C LEU A 46 15.38 -8.92 -1.78
N ALA A 47 14.55 -7.87 -1.78
CA ALA A 47 14.58 -6.88 -0.72
C ALA A 47 14.13 -7.44 0.63
N ASN A 48 13.14 -8.34 0.66
CA ASN A 48 12.79 -9.09 1.87
C ASN A 48 13.96 -9.97 2.35
N VAL A 49 14.62 -10.73 1.45
CA VAL A 49 15.76 -11.57 1.85
C VAL A 49 16.92 -10.73 2.37
N ARG A 50 17.20 -9.56 1.78
CA ARG A 50 18.20 -8.61 2.30
C ARG A 50 17.84 -8.16 3.71
N ALA A 51 16.59 -7.77 3.96
CA ALA A 51 16.13 -7.38 5.30
C ALA A 51 16.32 -8.52 6.31
N ILE A 52 15.93 -9.75 5.93
CA ILE A 52 16.08 -10.93 6.80
C ILE A 52 17.56 -11.25 7.05
N LYS A 53 18.42 -11.16 6.03
CA LYS A 53 19.88 -11.37 6.15
C LYS A 53 20.51 -10.42 7.17
N VAL A 54 20.09 -9.15 7.20
CA VAL A 54 20.53 -8.18 8.22
C VAL A 54 20.11 -8.65 9.63
N LEU A 55 18.88 -9.16 9.76
CA LEU A 55 18.31 -9.63 11.03
C LEU A 55 18.88 -10.96 11.53
N GLN A 56 19.49 -11.79 10.68
CA GLN A 56 20.16 -13.04 11.12
C GLN A 56 21.25 -12.81 12.18
N SER A 57 21.78 -11.58 12.29
CA SER A 57 22.74 -11.21 13.34
C SER A 57 22.11 -11.09 14.74
N SER A 58 20.80 -10.88 14.82
CA SER A 58 20.05 -10.58 16.04
C SER A 58 18.94 -11.61 16.35
N PHE A 59 18.58 -12.43 15.36
CA PHE A 59 17.52 -13.43 15.44
C PHE A 59 18.00 -14.76 14.86
N ASP A 60 17.53 -15.86 15.43
CA ASP A 60 17.80 -17.22 14.96
C ASP A 60 16.88 -17.53 13.76
N ILE A 61 17.34 -17.22 12.56
CA ILE A 61 16.56 -17.33 11.31
C ILE A 61 17.29 -18.22 10.31
N ASP A 62 16.61 -19.25 9.82
CA ASP A 62 17.07 -20.08 8.71
C ASP A 62 16.23 -19.87 7.45
N PHE A 63 16.88 -19.92 6.30
CA PHE A 63 16.19 -19.92 5.00
C PHE A 63 15.86 -21.34 4.57
N VAL A 64 14.61 -21.59 4.23
CA VAL A 64 14.15 -22.84 3.65
C VAL A 64 13.75 -22.59 2.19
N VAL A 65 14.30 -23.36 1.27
CA VAL A 65 14.20 -23.10 -0.19
C VAL A 65 13.65 -24.29 -0.99
N ASP A 66 13.11 -25.27 -0.29
CA ASP A 66 12.44 -26.43 -0.87
C ASP A 66 11.12 -26.04 -1.52
N THR A 67 10.74 -26.71 -2.60
CA THR A 67 9.51 -26.40 -3.35
C THR A 67 8.34 -27.34 -3.04
N GLU A 68 8.58 -28.37 -2.25
CA GLU A 68 7.60 -29.41 -1.88
C GLU A 68 7.75 -29.75 -0.40
N LEU A 69 6.63 -30.01 0.28
CA LEU A 69 6.61 -30.32 1.72
C LEU A 69 6.77 -31.83 1.95
N THR A 70 7.97 -32.34 1.71
CA THR A 70 8.32 -33.75 1.95
C THR A 70 8.47 -34.05 3.45
N GLU A 71 8.51 -35.32 3.85
CA GLU A 71 8.74 -35.70 5.26
C GLU A 71 10.06 -35.14 5.81
N GLN A 72 11.13 -35.12 5.00
CA GLN A 72 12.40 -34.50 5.38
C GLN A 72 12.24 -32.98 5.65
N VAL A 73 11.49 -32.28 4.82
CA VAL A 73 11.23 -30.85 5.02
C VAL A 73 10.36 -30.61 6.26
N LYS A 74 9.38 -31.48 6.52
CA LYS A 74 8.57 -31.44 7.76
C LYS A 74 9.42 -31.63 9.00
N GLU A 75 10.34 -32.60 9.00
CA GLU A 75 11.29 -32.82 10.09
C GLU A 75 12.11 -31.54 10.37
N VAL A 76 12.67 -30.93 9.32
CA VAL A 76 13.40 -29.65 9.46
C VAL A 76 12.49 -28.55 10.02
N LEU A 77 11.31 -28.35 9.42
CA LEU A 77 10.37 -27.31 9.82
C LEU A 77 9.82 -27.51 11.24
N SER A 78 9.79 -28.74 11.75
CA SER A 78 9.31 -29.05 13.11
C SER A 78 10.20 -28.50 14.22
N GLU A 79 11.45 -28.13 13.92
CA GLU A 79 12.38 -27.52 14.88
C GLU A 79 12.12 -26.02 15.13
N PHE A 80 11.26 -25.38 14.33
CA PHE A 80 11.05 -23.94 14.36
C PHE A 80 9.84 -23.54 15.21
N ASP A 81 9.92 -22.37 15.85
CA ASP A 81 8.80 -21.79 16.60
C ASP A 81 7.84 -21.01 15.68
N LEU A 82 8.39 -20.48 14.59
CA LEU A 82 7.71 -19.61 13.64
C LEU A 82 8.14 -19.95 12.21
N ILE A 83 7.16 -20.16 11.33
CA ILE A 83 7.37 -20.29 9.89
C ILE A 83 6.78 -19.05 9.22
N ILE A 84 7.56 -18.39 8.37
CA ILE A 84 7.11 -17.31 7.51
C ILE A 84 7.20 -17.75 6.07
N MET A 85 6.05 -17.81 5.41
CA MET A 85 5.95 -18.15 4.01
C MET A 85 6.06 -16.88 3.17
N ASN A 86 7.20 -16.57 2.55
CA ASN A 86 7.27 -15.48 1.57
C ASN A 86 6.63 -15.92 0.24
N SER A 87 5.29 -16.00 0.26
CA SER A 87 4.48 -16.57 -0.80
C SER A 87 4.55 -15.73 -2.07
N VAL A 88 4.86 -16.40 -3.18
CA VAL A 88 4.80 -15.83 -4.53
C VAL A 88 3.55 -16.33 -5.24
N ALA A 89 3.03 -15.58 -6.22
CA ALA A 89 1.86 -15.99 -6.99
C ALA A 89 2.16 -17.12 -7.99
N SER A 90 2.55 -18.30 -7.49
CA SER A 90 2.86 -19.49 -8.28
C SER A 90 2.13 -20.72 -7.71
N VAL A 91 1.78 -21.66 -8.60
CA VAL A 91 1.09 -22.92 -8.23
C VAL A 91 1.87 -23.69 -7.17
N LYS A 92 3.20 -23.76 -7.31
CA LYS A 92 4.08 -24.44 -6.35
C LYS A 92 4.03 -23.79 -4.96
N SER A 93 4.11 -22.45 -4.91
CA SER A 93 4.07 -21.75 -3.63
C SER A 93 2.71 -21.87 -2.95
N ILE A 94 1.62 -21.88 -3.72
CA ILE A 94 0.26 -22.07 -3.20
C ILE A 94 0.10 -23.50 -2.66
N ALA A 95 0.51 -24.51 -3.44
CA ALA A 95 0.44 -25.93 -3.04
C ALA A 95 1.24 -26.20 -1.76
N PHE A 96 2.50 -25.76 -1.69
CA PHE A 96 3.31 -25.90 -0.48
C PHE A 96 2.64 -25.25 0.74
N THR A 97 2.06 -24.06 0.57
CA THR A 97 1.36 -23.37 1.67
C THR A 97 0.14 -24.16 2.12
N ALA A 98 -0.62 -24.72 1.17
CA ALA A 98 -1.79 -25.56 1.46
C ALA A 98 -1.40 -26.82 2.25
N ASP A 99 -0.39 -27.55 1.78
CA ASP A 99 0.13 -28.75 2.45
C ASP A 99 0.65 -28.45 3.86
N LEU A 100 1.33 -27.31 4.02
CA LEU A 100 1.87 -26.84 5.30
C LEU A 100 0.75 -26.55 6.31
N LEU A 101 -0.33 -25.89 5.87
CA LEU A 101 -1.49 -25.61 6.71
C LEU A 101 -2.24 -26.88 7.10
N ASP A 102 -2.36 -27.85 6.18
CA ASP A 102 -2.95 -29.15 6.47
C ASP A 102 -2.13 -29.95 7.47
N TRP A 103 -0.80 -29.98 7.30
CA TRP A 103 0.10 -30.63 8.24
C TRP A 103 0.01 -30.02 9.64
N LYS A 104 -0.02 -28.67 9.75
CA LYS A 104 -0.26 -27.99 11.03
C LYS A 104 -1.60 -28.40 11.65
N ARG A 105 -2.68 -28.37 10.88
CA ARG A 105 -4.03 -28.75 11.34
C ARG A 105 -4.10 -30.19 11.86
N GLN A 106 -3.34 -31.10 11.26
CA GLN A 106 -3.23 -32.49 11.67
C GLN A 106 -2.35 -32.71 12.92
N GLY A 107 -1.87 -31.63 13.55
CA GLY A 107 -1.02 -31.67 14.74
C GLY A 107 0.46 -31.90 14.44
N GLY A 108 0.86 -31.82 13.17
CA GLY A 108 2.24 -32.03 12.74
C GLY A 108 3.19 -30.87 13.09
N PHE A 109 2.65 -29.67 13.28
CA PHE A 109 3.42 -28.48 13.66
C PHE A 109 2.69 -27.68 14.74
N SER A 110 3.40 -27.33 15.82
CA SER A 110 2.84 -26.60 16.98
C SER A 110 3.15 -25.10 16.98
N GLY A 111 4.13 -24.65 16.19
CA GLY A 111 4.51 -23.23 16.08
C GLY A 111 3.52 -22.38 15.28
N LYS A 112 3.82 -21.09 15.09
CA LYS A 112 2.98 -20.16 14.29
C LYS A 112 3.37 -20.18 12.81
N ILE A 113 2.41 -19.97 11.92
CA ILE A 113 2.62 -19.87 10.46
C ILE A 113 2.07 -18.54 9.96
N ILE A 114 2.98 -17.63 9.59
CA ILE A 114 2.61 -16.36 8.97
C ILE A 114 2.72 -16.51 7.45
N VAL A 115 1.62 -16.21 6.77
CA VAL A 115 1.55 -16.29 5.31
C VAL A 115 1.88 -14.93 4.70
N GLY A 116 2.75 -14.93 3.69
CA GLY A 116 3.26 -13.73 3.02
C GLY A 116 2.28 -13.10 2.03
N THR A 117 2.83 -12.23 1.18
CA THR A 117 2.15 -10.99 0.80
C THR A 117 1.61 -10.91 -0.64
N GLU A 118 2.07 -11.75 -1.57
CA GLU A 118 1.70 -11.59 -2.99
C GLU A 118 0.51 -12.46 -3.44
N ALA A 119 0.34 -13.65 -2.88
CA ALA A 119 -0.69 -14.59 -3.34
C ALA A 119 -2.11 -14.08 -3.03
N THR A 120 -2.97 -14.05 -4.06
CA THR A 120 -4.40 -13.70 -3.91
C THR A 120 -5.23 -14.93 -3.55
N TRP A 121 -5.42 -15.18 -2.25
CA TRP A 121 -6.04 -16.42 -1.75
C TRP A 121 -7.51 -16.58 -2.16
N SER A 122 -8.28 -15.49 -2.29
CA SER A 122 -9.65 -15.57 -2.80
C SER A 122 -9.70 -16.01 -4.26
N GLY A 123 -8.66 -15.67 -5.04
CA GLY A 123 -8.46 -16.19 -6.39
C GLY A 123 -8.09 -17.67 -6.41
N ALA A 124 -7.19 -18.09 -5.51
CA ALA A 124 -6.79 -19.49 -5.36
C ALA A 124 -7.99 -20.38 -4.97
N LEU A 125 -8.82 -19.94 -4.03
CA LEU A 125 -10.05 -20.62 -3.63
C LEU A 125 -11.02 -20.79 -4.81
N LYS A 126 -11.26 -19.72 -5.59
CA LYS A 126 -12.15 -19.78 -6.77
C LYS A 126 -11.66 -20.74 -7.85
N LYS A 127 -10.34 -20.93 -7.96
CA LYS A 127 -9.73 -21.89 -8.89
C LYS A 127 -9.69 -23.32 -8.34
N GLY A 128 -10.04 -23.53 -7.07
CA GLY A 128 -9.92 -24.82 -6.40
C GLY A 128 -8.48 -25.21 -6.07
N GLU A 129 -7.55 -24.24 -6.03
CA GLU A 129 -6.13 -24.47 -5.66
C GLU A 129 -5.96 -24.64 -4.15
N ILE A 130 -6.94 -24.19 -3.36
CA ILE A 130 -7.03 -24.37 -1.90
C ILE A 130 -8.48 -24.68 -1.49
N THR A 131 -8.67 -25.31 -0.33
CA THR A 131 -9.99 -25.54 0.27
C THR A 131 -10.49 -24.35 1.09
N GLN A 132 -11.78 -24.37 1.49
CA GLN A 132 -12.32 -23.36 2.40
C GLN A 132 -11.64 -23.41 3.77
N GLU A 133 -11.32 -24.60 4.31
CA GLU A 133 -10.63 -24.69 5.60
C GLU A 133 -9.21 -24.11 5.55
N GLN A 134 -8.50 -24.31 4.44
CA GLN A 134 -7.19 -23.70 4.22
C GLN A 134 -7.31 -22.18 4.07
N TYR A 135 -8.30 -21.70 3.31
CA TYR A 135 -8.62 -20.27 3.20
C TYR A 135 -8.89 -19.63 4.56
N ASP A 136 -9.70 -20.28 5.39
CA ASP A 136 -10.02 -19.80 6.74
C ASP A 136 -8.79 -19.82 7.65
N SER A 137 -7.92 -20.82 7.52
CA SER A 137 -6.65 -20.89 8.24
C SER A 137 -5.70 -19.75 7.85
N ILE A 138 -5.71 -19.33 6.58
CA ILE A 138 -4.90 -18.20 6.10
C ILE A 138 -5.41 -16.87 6.66
N TYR A 139 -6.72 -16.61 6.58
CA TYR A 139 -7.28 -15.31 6.97
C TYR A 139 -7.58 -15.18 8.46
N PHE A 140 -7.84 -16.28 9.16
CA PHE A 140 -8.27 -16.26 10.56
C PHE A 140 -7.35 -17.07 11.49
N GLY A 141 -6.27 -17.65 10.96
CA GLY A 141 -5.25 -18.39 11.73
C GLY A 141 -4.25 -17.47 12.43
N ASP A 142 -2.95 -17.71 12.19
CA ASP A 142 -1.87 -17.04 12.93
C ASP A 142 -1.47 -15.68 12.35
N GLY A 143 -1.64 -15.46 11.05
CA GLY A 143 -1.34 -14.17 10.42
C GLY A 143 -1.19 -14.22 8.90
N LEU A 144 -1.61 -13.14 8.26
CA LEU A 144 -1.48 -12.89 6.83
C LEU A 144 -0.88 -11.51 6.60
N LEU A 145 0.32 -11.45 6.05
CA LEU A 145 0.94 -10.20 5.64
C LEU A 145 0.39 -9.76 4.28
N ARG A 146 0.16 -8.46 4.10
CA ARG A 146 -0.38 -7.87 2.87
C ARG A 146 0.22 -6.53 2.55
N HIS A 147 0.44 -6.27 1.27
CA HIS A 147 0.96 -4.97 0.85
C HIS A 147 -0.11 -3.89 0.76
N THR A 148 -1.31 -4.30 0.33
CA THR A 148 -2.46 -3.42 0.25
C THR A 148 -3.73 -4.23 0.48
N ALA A 149 -4.71 -3.59 1.11
CA ALA A 149 -6.07 -4.10 1.23
C ALA A 149 -6.77 -4.44 -0.11
N ARG A 150 -6.25 -3.96 -1.25
CA ARG A 150 -6.79 -4.27 -2.59
C ARG A 150 -6.73 -5.76 -2.92
N THR A 151 -5.69 -6.47 -2.48
CA THR A 151 -5.51 -7.90 -2.75
C THR A 151 -6.62 -8.74 -2.12
N ASP A 152 -7.11 -8.31 -0.95
CA ASP A 152 -8.09 -9.05 -0.14
C ASP A 152 -9.41 -8.28 0.00
N ARG A 153 -9.74 -7.44 -0.99
CA ARG A 153 -10.96 -6.61 -1.02
C ARG A 153 -12.25 -7.40 -0.73
N GLU A 154 -12.26 -8.70 -1.04
CA GLU A 154 -13.39 -9.60 -0.80
C GLU A 154 -13.63 -9.84 0.69
N ILE A 155 -12.59 -9.91 1.51
CA ILE A 155 -12.73 -10.04 2.97
C ILE A 155 -13.43 -8.83 3.58
N TYR A 156 -13.17 -7.63 3.08
CA TYR A 156 -13.85 -6.42 3.55
C TYR A 156 -15.34 -6.37 3.17
N SER A 157 -15.83 -7.38 2.45
CA SER A 157 -17.25 -7.53 2.17
C SER A 157 -18.01 -8.46 3.11
N THR A 158 -17.30 -9.14 4.03
CA THR A 158 -17.89 -10.09 4.96
C THR A 158 -18.10 -9.51 6.36
N SER A 159 -19.02 -10.09 7.12
CA SER A 159 -19.25 -9.75 8.53
C SER A 159 -18.04 -10.08 9.42
N SER A 160 -17.25 -11.09 9.03
CA SER A 160 -16.04 -11.55 9.73
C SER A 160 -14.80 -10.69 9.46
N CYS A 161 -14.90 -9.61 8.68
CA CYS A 161 -13.75 -8.81 8.30
C CYS A 161 -12.91 -8.32 9.49
N THR A 162 -13.53 -8.01 10.63
CA THR A 162 -12.87 -7.57 11.89
C THR A 162 -12.07 -8.68 12.60
N GLN A 163 -12.33 -9.94 12.28
CA GLN A 163 -11.65 -11.09 12.89
C GLN A 163 -10.44 -11.55 12.06
N ALA A 164 -10.31 -11.08 10.81
CA ALA A 164 -9.23 -11.50 9.94
C ALA A 164 -7.87 -11.04 10.49
N ALA A 165 -6.90 -11.95 10.53
CA ALA A 165 -5.53 -11.72 10.97
C ALA A 165 -4.68 -11.12 9.83
N ILE A 166 -5.20 -10.09 9.16
CA ILE A 166 -4.51 -9.39 8.06
C ILE A 166 -3.69 -8.25 8.63
N GLN A 167 -2.41 -8.23 8.28
CA GLN A 167 -1.45 -7.21 8.66
C GLN A 167 -0.92 -6.52 7.41
N GLU A 168 -1.13 -5.21 7.28
CA GLU A 168 -0.48 -4.46 6.20
C GLU A 168 1.03 -4.36 6.48
N PHE A 169 1.83 -4.76 5.51
CA PHE A 169 3.28 -4.92 5.54
C PHE A 169 3.84 -4.45 4.19
N GLU A 170 4.59 -3.35 4.21
CA GLU A 170 5.00 -2.65 3.00
C GLU A 170 5.95 -3.48 2.13
N LEU A 171 5.94 -3.15 0.83
CA LEU A 171 6.94 -3.62 -0.13
C LEU A 171 8.23 -2.82 0.06
N ALA A 172 9.36 -3.51 0.05
CA ALA A 172 10.66 -2.86 0.03
C ALA A 172 11.05 -2.41 -1.39
N ILE A 173 11.77 -1.30 -1.42
CA ILE A 173 12.50 -0.76 -2.55
C ILE A 173 13.95 -0.68 -2.09
N ASP A 174 14.79 -1.36 -2.84
CA ASP A 174 16.21 -1.38 -2.61
C ASP A 174 16.84 -0.08 -3.09
N GLU A 175 16.89 0.91 -2.22
CA GLU A 175 17.30 2.27 -2.58
C GLU A 175 18.79 2.40 -2.90
N ASP A 176 19.62 1.49 -2.37
CA ASP A 176 21.05 1.38 -2.65
C ASP A 176 21.33 1.08 -4.13
N LEU A 177 20.36 0.48 -4.84
CA LEU A 177 20.44 0.29 -6.29
C LEU A 177 20.38 1.59 -7.09
N PHE A 178 20.00 2.71 -6.47
CA PHE A 178 19.67 3.96 -7.15
C PHE A 178 20.55 5.15 -6.74
N ASP A 179 21.67 4.90 -6.07
CA ASP A 179 22.58 5.96 -5.60
C ASP A 179 23.31 6.72 -6.73
N GLU A 180 22.99 6.46 -8.01
CA GLU A 180 23.46 7.27 -9.13
C GLU A 180 22.77 8.65 -9.19
N THR A 181 23.54 9.66 -8.80
CA THR A 181 23.17 11.06 -8.68
C THR A 181 23.31 11.82 -10.02
N ALA A 182 22.52 11.49 -11.04
CA ALA A 182 22.38 12.43 -12.15
C ALA A 182 21.91 13.79 -11.60
N HIS A 183 22.70 14.85 -11.83
CA HIS A 183 22.39 16.19 -11.33
C HIS A 183 21.09 16.69 -11.97
N TYR A 184 20.35 17.55 -11.27
CA TYR A 184 19.02 17.99 -11.71
C TYR A 184 19.02 18.66 -13.11
N ASP A 185 20.13 19.31 -13.46
CA ASP A 185 20.34 19.97 -14.76
C ASP A 185 20.55 18.98 -15.93
N GLU A 186 20.87 17.73 -15.62
CA GLU A 186 21.14 16.70 -16.63
C GLU A 186 19.89 15.90 -17.02
N ARG A 187 18.75 16.17 -16.35
CA ARG A 187 17.49 15.44 -16.54
C ARG A 187 16.59 16.14 -17.56
N ASN A 188 16.52 15.56 -18.75
CA ASN A 188 15.74 16.08 -19.88
C ASN A 188 14.64 15.12 -20.39
N LEU A 189 14.41 13.98 -19.72
CA LEU A 189 13.37 13.04 -20.16
C LEU A 189 12.04 13.22 -19.43
N ILE A 190 10.94 13.13 -20.19
CA ILE A 190 9.63 12.73 -19.66
C ILE A 190 9.46 11.25 -19.99
N THR A 191 9.33 10.42 -18.96
CA THR A 191 9.22 8.97 -19.14
C THR A 191 7.78 8.50 -19.05
N VAL A 192 7.44 7.56 -19.91
CA VAL A 192 6.16 6.83 -19.91
C VAL A 192 6.42 5.33 -19.96
N VAL A 193 5.56 4.53 -19.33
CA VAL A 193 5.77 3.08 -19.21
C VAL A 193 4.65 2.33 -19.92
N ARG A 194 4.91 1.81 -21.11
CA ARG A 194 3.91 1.04 -21.87
C ARG A 194 3.71 -0.36 -21.28
N ALA A 195 2.53 -0.92 -21.52
CA ALA A 195 2.26 -2.33 -21.33
C ALA A 195 2.54 -3.12 -22.61
N PRO A 196 2.87 -4.43 -22.49
CA PRO A 196 2.66 -5.35 -23.60
C PRO A 196 1.20 -5.34 -24.03
N GLU A 197 0.93 -5.57 -25.31
CA GLU A 197 -0.43 -5.70 -25.82
C GLU A 197 -1.23 -6.75 -25.02
N GLY A 198 -2.50 -6.46 -24.74
CA GLY A 198 -3.40 -7.34 -23.99
C GLY A 198 -3.34 -7.24 -22.45
N ARG A 199 -2.41 -6.48 -21.86
CA ARG A 199 -2.39 -6.26 -20.40
C ARG A 199 -3.39 -5.18 -19.98
N ALA A 200 -4.48 -5.58 -19.33
CA ALA A 200 -5.60 -4.71 -18.96
C ALA A 200 -5.27 -3.60 -17.93
N THR A 201 -4.23 -3.75 -17.10
CA THR A 201 -3.98 -2.78 -16.00
C THR A 201 -3.40 -1.45 -16.48
N LYS A 202 -2.66 -1.44 -17.58
CA LYS A 202 -1.99 -0.22 -18.09
C LYS A 202 -2.76 0.39 -19.26
N ASN A 203 -2.94 1.70 -19.23
CA ASN A 203 -3.69 2.44 -20.24
C ASN A 203 -2.74 3.04 -21.29
N ASN A 204 -2.41 2.26 -22.33
CA ASN A 204 -1.59 2.74 -23.45
C ASN A 204 -2.26 3.91 -24.20
N ALA A 205 -3.59 3.91 -24.35
CA ALA A 205 -4.31 5.02 -24.97
C ALA A 205 -4.18 6.32 -24.17
N GLY A 206 -4.14 6.24 -22.83
CA GLY A 206 -3.85 7.37 -21.96
C GLY A 206 -2.44 7.93 -22.15
N ILE A 207 -1.46 7.08 -22.49
CA ILE A 207 -0.10 7.53 -22.84
C ILE A 207 -0.14 8.31 -24.15
N ASP A 208 -0.82 7.77 -25.17
CA ASP A 208 -0.93 8.43 -26.48
C ASP A 208 -1.65 9.79 -26.37
N ALA A 209 -2.72 9.87 -25.56
CA ALA A 209 -3.39 11.11 -25.25
C ALA A 209 -2.47 12.14 -24.57
N PHE A 210 -1.65 11.69 -23.60
CA PHE A 210 -0.63 12.53 -22.99
C PHE A 210 0.40 13.04 -23.99
N LEU A 211 0.93 12.18 -24.85
CA LEU A 211 1.95 12.55 -25.84
C LEU A 211 1.39 13.56 -26.86
N SER A 212 0.14 13.38 -27.33
CA SER A 212 -0.52 14.35 -28.20
C SER A 212 -0.61 15.71 -27.52
N LYS A 213 -1.10 15.74 -26.27
CA LYS A 213 -1.28 17.00 -25.54
C LYS A 213 0.05 17.68 -25.21
N ALA A 214 1.06 16.90 -24.82
CA ALA A 214 2.39 17.41 -24.55
C ALA A 214 2.97 18.08 -25.81
N LYS A 215 2.77 17.50 -27.00
CA LYS A 215 3.16 18.08 -28.28
C LYS A 215 2.43 19.40 -28.56
N GLU A 216 1.11 19.40 -28.44
CA GLU A 216 0.27 20.60 -28.65
C GLU A 216 0.65 21.76 -27.72
N SER A 217 1.07 21.45 -26.49
CA SER A 217 1.46 22.43 -25.48
C SER A 217 2.90 22.95 -25.58
N GLY A 218 3.69 22.43 -26.52
CA GLY A 218 5.13 22.76 -26.66
C GLY A 218 6.03 22.14 -25.59
N LEU A 219 5.54 21.20 -24.75
CA LEU A 219 6.40 20.52 -23.77
C LEU A 219 7.49 19.68 -24.44
N LEU A 220 7.19 19.11 -25.61
CA LEU A 220 8.15 18.27 -26.35
C LEU A 220 9.28 19.08 -27.03
N ASP A 221 9.18 20.42 -27.05
CA ASP A 221 10.27 21.27 -27.52
C ASP A 221 11.41 21.35 -26.48
N ARG A 222 11.12 20.97 -25.22
CA ARG A 222 12.03 21.05 -24.08
C ARG A 222 12.46 19.71 -23.54
N TYR A 223 11.68 18.66 -23.81
CA TYR A 223 11.88 17.33 -23.23
C TYR A 223 11.84 16.26 -24.29
N GLU A 224 12.76 15.30 -24.16
CA GLU A 224 12.70 14.05 -24.91
C GLU A 224 11.74 13.08 -24.21
N ILE A 225 11.10 12.20 -24.99
CA ILE A 225 10.24 11.16 -24.46
C ILE A 225 11.04 9.87 -24.29
N GLY A 226 11.21 9.44 -23.05
CA GLY A 226 11.75 8.12 -22.72
C GLY A 226 10.61 7.10 -22.63
N GLU A 227 10.42 6.26 -23.66
CA GLU A 227 9.41 5.20 -23.61
C GLU A 227 9.98 3.87 -23.12
N LEU A 228 9.54 3.41 -21.95
CA LEU A 228 9.85 2.08 -21.44
C LEU A 228 8.87 1.05 -22.02
N ARG A 229 9.28 0.36 -23.09
CA ARG A 229 8.49 -0.67 -23.78
C ARG A 229 9.04 -2.07 -23.48
N PRO A 230 8.26 -2.95 -22.82
CA PRO A 230 8.69 -4.33 -22.63
C PRO A 230 8.90 -5.07 -23.98
N PRO A 231 9.90 -5.96 -24.08
CA PRO A 231 10.87 -6.27 -23.04
C PRO A 231 12.02 -5.26 -22.98
N TYR A 232 12.34 -4.78 -21.79
CA TYR A 232 13.56 -4.00 -21.50
C TYR A 232 14.44 -4.76 -20.51
N THR A 233 15.75 -4.55 -20.58
CA THR A 233 16.64 -5.03 -19.51
C THR A 233 16.49 -4.14 -18.28
N VAL A 234 16.96 -4.63 -17.13
CA VAL A 234 16.92 -3.82 -15.91
C VAL A 234 17.84 -2.59 -16.04
N ARG A 235 18.95 -2.73 -16.79
CA ARG A 235 19.85 -1.62 -17.10
C ARG A 235 19.20 -0.54 -17.96
N ASP A 236 18.55 -0.91 -19.07
CA ASP A 236 17.86 0.08 -19.93
C ASP A 236 16.78 0.83 -19.13
N TYR A 237 16.09 0.10 -18.26
CA TYR A 237 15.09 0.66 -17.37
C TYR A 237 15.67 1.72 -16.43
N TRP A 238 16.82 1.46 -15.80
CA TRP A 238 17.47 2.42 -14.90
C TRP A 238 18.10 3.59 -15.64
N ASP A 239 18.78 3.34 -16.76
CA ASP A 239 19.43 4.39 -17.56
C ASP A 239 18.42 5.44 -18.02
N VAL A 240 17.20 5.02 -18.38
CA VAL A 240 16.09 5.92 -18.70
C VAL A 240 15.63 6.67 -17.45
N LEU A 241 15.33 5.98 -16.36
CA LEU A 241 14.82 6.61 -15.13
C LEU A 241 15.80 7.61 -14.48
N ALA A 242 17.11 7.36 -14.57
CA ALA A 242 18.14 8.25 -14.07
C ALA A 242 18.13 9.61 -14.79
N LYS A 243 17.81 9.61 -16.10
CA LYS A 243 17.70 10.81 -16.94
C LYS A 243 16.31 11.45 -16.91
N SER A 244 15.33 10.80 -16.28
CA SER A 244 13.97 11.31 -16.16
C SER A 244 13.88 12.49 -15.21
N ARG A 245 13.22 13.55 -15.69
CA ARG A 245 12.73 14.65 -14.86
C ARG A 245 11.32 14.37 -14.35
N TYR A 246 10.50 13.79 -15.22
CA TYR A 246 9.11 13.44 -14.95
C TYR A 246 8.82 11.99 -15.34
N LEU A 247 7.94 11.33 -14.59
CA LEU A 247 7.35 10.04 -14.95
C LEU A 247 5.84 10.18 -14.98
N ILE A 248 5.22 9.87 -16.13
CA ILE A 248 3.76 9.89 -16.29
C ILE A 248 3.26 8.46 -16.31
N PHE A 249 2.58 8.07 -15.24
CA PHE A 249 1.90 6.78 -15.14
C PHE A 249 0.45 6.95 -15.58
N THR A 250 -0.11 5.94 -16.24
CA THR A 250 -1.50 5.97 -16.75
C THR A 250 -2.33 4.75 -16.31
N SER A 251 -1.74 3.87 -15.49
CA SER A 251 -2.45 2.69 -14.97
C SER A 251 -3.66 3.09 -14.13
N MET A 252 -4.79 2.43 -14.37
CA MET A 252 -6.04 2.68 -13.64
C MET A 252 -6.19 1.78 -12.41
N GLY A 253 -5.21 0.91 -12.14
CA GLY A 253 -5.26 0.02 -11.00
C GLY A 253 -3.95 -0.71 -10.76
N GLU A 254 -3.28 -0.40 -9.67
CA GLU A 254 -2.13 -1.14 -9.17
C GLU A 254 -2.29 -1.41 -7.66
N THR A 255 -1.75 -2.52 -7.19
CA THR A 255 -1.49 -2.74 -5.76
C THR A 255 -0.20 -2.02 -5.35
N PHE A 256 0.81 -2.03 -6.22
CA PHE A 256 2.07 -1.30 -6.06
C PHE A 256 2.78 -1.20 -7.41
N SER A 257 3.55 -0.13 -7.63
CA SER A 257 4.30 0.04 -8.88
C SER A 257 5.78 0.27 -8.59
N TYR A 258 6.61 -0.72 -8.92
CA TYR A 258 8.07 -0.60 -8.87
C TYR A 258 8.56 0.51 -9.81
N ALA A 259 7.99 0.61 -11.01
CA ALA A 259 8.29 1.69 -11.96
C ALA A 259 8.12 3.08 -11.34
N LEU A 260 6.99 3.27 -10.66
CA LEU A 260 6.67 4.55 -10.04
C LEU A 260 7.59 4.85 -8.86
N ASN A 261 7.83 3.87 -8.00
CA ASN A 261 8.56 4.13 -6.78
C ASN A 261 10.09 4.09 -6.95
N ASP A 262 10.64 3.34 -7.91
CA ASP A 262 12.06 3.45 -8.28
C ASP A 262 12.37 4.84 -8.85
N ALA A 263 11.49 5.35 -9.74
CA ALA A 263 11.62 6.70 -10.26
C ALA A 263 11.63 7.73 -9.12
N LYS A 264 10.79 7.53 -8.11
CA LYS A 264 10.80 8.39 -6.92
C LYS A 264 12.07 8.28 -6.09
N ALA A 265 12.63 7.07 -5.92
CA ALA A 265 13.91 6.87 -5.24
C ALA A 265 15.02 7.69 -5.94
N LEU A 266 14.97 7.76 -7.27
CA LEU A 266 15.85 8.60 -8.09
C LEU A 266 15.52 10.11 -8.05
N GLY A 267 14.42 10.52 -7.41
CA GLY A 267 13.97 11.91 -7.35
C GLY A 267 13.19 12.40 -8.57
N VAL A 268 12.68 11.49 -9.39
CA VAL A 268 11.79 11.83 -10.49
C VAL A 268 10.46 12.35 -9.93
N VAL A 269 9.92 13.42 -10.52
CA VAL A 269 8.59 13.91 -10.17
C VAL A 269 7.54 13.06 -10.89
N THR A 270 6.77 12.30 -10.14
CA THR A 270 5.86 11.30 -10.70
C THR A 270 4.40 11.77 -10.71
N PHE A 271 3.71 11.54 -11.82
CA PHE A 271 2.28 11.74 -11.99
C PHE A 271 1.56 10.40 -12.11
N LEU A 272 0.39 10.29 -11.48
CA LEU A 272 -0.45 9.09 -11.55
C LEU A 272 -1.94 9.44 -11.56
N PRO A 273 -2.80 8.61 -12.17
CA PRO A 273 -4.24 8.80 -12.10
C PRO A 273 -4.67 8.71 -10.64
N ARG A 274 -5.58 9.61 -10.24
CA ARG A 274 -6.08 9.71 -8.87
C ARG A 274 -6.57 8.36 -8.31
N GLN A 275 -7.19 7.54 -9.15
CA GLN A 275 -7.80 6.26 -8.75
C GLN A 275 -6.84 5.05 -8.78
N MET A 276 -5.59 5.23 -9.22
CA MET A 276 -4.65 4.12 -9.45
C MET A 276 -4.50 3.21 -8.23
N TYR A 277 -4.45 3.80 -7.02
CA TYR A 277 -4.27 3.09 -5.75
C TYR A 277 -5.54 2.99 -4.91
N TYR A 278 -6.71 3.21 -5.53
CA TYR A 278 -7.97 3.04 -4.82
C TYR A 278 -8.23 1.54 -4.57
N THR A 279 -8.57 1.23 -3.34
CA THR A 279 -9.15 -0.06 -2.95
C THR A 279 -10.66 0.12 -2.96
N THR A 280 -11.37 -0.68 -3.76
CA THR A 280 -12.84 -0.64 -3.88
C THR A 280 -13.45 -1.91 -3.32
N VAL A 281 -14.53 -1.77 -2.54
CA VAL A 281 -15.28 -2.90 -1.97
C VAL A 281 -16.68 -2.91 -2.57
N GLY A 282 -16.86 -3.76 -3.59
CA GLY A 282 -18.08 -3.76 -4.40
C GLY A 282 -18.38 -2.37 -4.95
N ARG A 283 -19.66 -1.97 -4.91
CA ARG A 283 -20.15 -0.62 -5.27
C ARG A 283 -20.42 0.29 -4.07
N ARG A 284 -19.84 -0.03 -2.90
CA ARG A 284 -20.23 0.57 -1.62
C ARG A 284 -19.34 1.72 -1.18
N PHE A 285 -18.04 1.47 -1.14
CA PHE A 285 -17.05 2.44 -0.68
C PHE A 285 -15.67 2.17 -1.27
N SER A 286 -14.80 3.18 -1.16
CA SER A 286 -13.41 3.12 -1.60
C SER A 286 -12.49 3.89 -0.65
N VAL A 287 -11.23 3.46 -0.56
CA VAL A 287 -10.16 4.14 0.18
C VAL A 287 -8.94 4.28 -0.71
N ASP A 288 -8.14 5.31 -0.48
CA ASP A 288 -6.87 5.51 -1.18
C ASP A 288 -5.72 4.88 -0.39
N SER A 289 -5.13 3.79 -0.88
CA SER A 289 -4.08 3.07 -0.15
C SER A 289 -2.80 3.88 0.01
N TYR A 290 -2.59 4.91 -0.82
CA TYR A 290 -1.36 5.69 -0.82
C TYR A 290 -1.68 7.19 -1.00
N PRO A 291 -2.28 7.84 0.02
CA PRO A 291 -2.76 9.22 -0.09
C PRO A 291 -1.63 10.21 -0.44
N ASP A 292 -0.43 10.00 0.11
CA ASP A 292 0.70 10.94 0.02
C ASP A 292 1.65 10.67 -1.16
N VAL A 293 1.34 9.69 -2.02
CA VAL A 293 2.24 9.17 -3.05
C VAL A 293 2.02 9.92 -4.37
N GLY A 294 3.04 10.70 -4.78
CA GLY A 294 3.13 11.31 -6.11
C GLY A 294 2.11 12.44 -6.35
N ILE A 295 2.09 12.97 -7.57
CA ILE A 295 1.13 13.99 -7.98
C ILE A 295 -0.05 13.30 -8.68
N LYS A 296 -1.20 13.29 -8.03
CA LYS A 296 -2.43 12.72 -8.57
C LYS A 296 -3.08 13.65 -9.58
N TYR A 297 -3.68 13.10 -10.63
CA TYR A 297 -4.39 13.85 -11.67
C TYR A 297 -5.71 13.19 -12.07
N THR A 298 -6.64 13.98 -12.63
CA THR A 298 -7.92 13.53 -13.21
C THR A 298 -7.93 13.59 -14.73
N SER A 299 -7.14 14.48 -15.33
CA SER A 299 -7.04 14.62 -16.78
C SER A 299 -5.60 14.83 -17.25
N VAL A 300 -5.35 14.52 -18.51
CA VAL A 300 -4.06 14.78 -19.18
C VAL A 300 -3.74 16.28 -19.20
N ASP A 301 -4.74 17.14 -19.39
CA ASP A 301 -4.58 18.60 -19.37
C ASP A 301 -4.02 19.07 -18.03
N GLU A 302 -4.48 18.47 -16.92
CA GLU A 302 -3.99 18.77 -15.58
C GLU A 302 -2.51 18.42 -15.42
N VAL A 303 -2.06 17.29 -16.01
CA VAL A 303 -0.65 16.87 -15.99
C VAL A 303 0.22 17.90 -16.69
N VAL A 304 -0.12 18.26 -17.93
CA VAL A 304 0.63 19.23 -18.74
C VAL A 304 0.73 20.58 -18.02
N ARG A 305 -0.40 21.10 -17.51
CA ARG A 305 -0.43 22.35 -16.75
C ARG A 305 0.47 22.29 -15.51
N LYS A 306 0.41 21.20 -14.75
CA LYS A 306 1.24 21.02 -13.54
C LYS A 306 2.73 20.95 -13.87
N ILE A 307 3.13 20.29 -14.95
CA ILE A 307 4.53 20.27 -15.42
C ILE A 307 4.99 21.70 -15.73
N GLN A 308 4.21 22.45 -16.50
CA GLN A 308 4.53 23.83 -16.84
C GLN A 308 4.61 24.71 -15.58
N ASP A 309 3.71 24.54 -14.61
CA ASP A 309 3.71 25.28 -13.34
C ASP A 309 4.90 24.96 -12.44
N ILE A 310 5.37 23.71 -12.45
CA ILE A 310 6.57 23.28 -11.73
C ILE A 310 7.82 23.86 -12.39
N ASP A 311 7.90 23.82 -13.72
CA ASP A 311 9.08 24.28 -14.47
C ASP A 311 9.28 25.80 -14.45
N ARG A 312 8.23 26.57 -14.16
CA ARG A 312 8.35 28.04 -14.04
C ARG A 312 9.29 28.48 -12.91
N VAL A 313 9.50 27.62 -11.90
CA VAL A 313 10.29 27.95 -10.72
C VAL A 313 11.15 26.75 -10.33
N SER A 314 12.46 26.82 -10.54
CA SER A 314 13.40 25.73 -10.25
C SER A 314 13.25 25.17 -8.83
N SER A 315 13.09 26.03 -7.81
CA SER A 315 12.90 25.60 -6.41
C SER A 315 11.62 24.77 -6.18
N ARG A 316 10.59 24.92 -7.02
CA ARG A 316 9.40 24.06 -6.97
C ARG A 316 9.72 22.65 -7.44
N TRP A 317 10.49 22.53 -8.52
CA TRP A 317 10.93 21.21 -9.00
C TRP A 317 11.78 20.50 -7.95
N ASP A 318 12.75 21.19 -7.35
CA ASP A 318 13.59 20.62 -6.29
C ASP A 318 12.75 20.16 -5.09
N SER A 319 11.75 20.97 -4.70
CA SER A 319 10.83 20.60 -3.64
C SER A 319 10.00 19.35 -4.00
N CYS A 320 9.53 19.23 -5.24
CA CYS A 320 8.80 18.05 -5.70
C CYS A 320 9.70 16.82 -5.77
N SER A 321 10.92 16.96 -6.28
CA SER A 321 11.93 15.89 -6.38
C SER A 321 12.32 15.35 -5.00
N ARG A 322 12.63 16.25 -4.06
CA ARG A 322 12.94 15.88 -2.66
C ARG A 322 11.77 15.17 -2.01
N ARG A 323 10.54 15.66 -2.20
CA ARG A 323 9.33 15.01 -1.67
C ARG A 323 9.13 13.62 -2.27
N SER A 324 9.41 13.42 -3.56
CA SER A 324 9.38 12.08 -4.18
C SER A 324 10.32 11.10 -3.46
N LYS A 325 11.58 11.50 -3.22
CA LYS A 325 12.57 10.67 -2.51
C LYS A 325 12.16 10.36 -1.07
N GLU A 326 11.74 11.39 -0.35
CA GLU A 326 11.35 11.29 1.05
C GLU A 326 10.19 10.31 1.27
N VAL A 327 9.19 10.33 0.37
CA VAL A 327 8.06 9.39 0.44
C VAL A 327 8.52 7.93 0.32
N VAL A 328 9.48 7.63 -0.57
CA VAL A 328 10.02 6.28 -0.72
C VAL A 328 10.85 5.89 0.50
N ARG A 329 11.80 6.75 0.90
CA ARG A 329 12.68 6.47 2.05
C ARG A 329 11.91 6.21 3.34
N ARG A 330 10.82 6.96 3.56
CA ARG A 330 10.00 6.84 4.77
C ARG A 330 9.11 5.60 4.78
N LYS A 331 8.64 5.10 3.62
CA LYS A 331 7.61 4.05 3.56
C LYS A 331 8.11 2.70 3.03
N PHE A 332 9.07 2.72 2.12
CA PHE A 332 9.44 1.55 1.32
C PHE A 332 10.94 1.24 1.38
N SER A 333 11.74 1.94 2.17
CA SER A 333 13.18 1.69 2.23
C SER A 333 13.51 0.36 2.89
N LEU A 334 14.67 -0.19 2.56
CA LEU A 334 15.17 -1.41 3.19
C LEU A 334 15.28 -1.28 4.73
N PRO A 335 15.79 -0.18 5.31
CA PRO A 335 15.78 0.01 6.75
C PRO A 335 14.38 -0.06 7.37
N VAL A 336 13.39 0.63 6.78
CA VAL A 336 12.00 0.62 7.29
C VAL A 336 11.40 -0.78 7.26
N ILE A 337 11.63 -1.54 6.19
CA ILE A 337 11.13 -2.93 6.12
C ILE A 337 11.88 -3.85 7.08
N THR A 338 13.17 -3.62 7.30
CA THR A 338 13.98 -4.36 8.28
C THR A 338 13.46 -4.12 9.69
N GLU A 339 13.14 -2.87 10.05
CA GLU A 339 12.51 -2.53 11.34
C GLU A 339 11.15 -3.22 11.50
N ASN A 340 10.32 -3.23 10.45
CA ASN A 340 9.02 -3.91 10.50
C ASN A 340 9.17 -5.43 10.69
N TRP A 341 10.14 -6.08 10.04
CA TRP A 341 10.43 -7.50 10.28
C TRP A 341 10.93 -7.75 11.70
N ALA A 342 11.82 -6.91 12.22
CA ALA A 342 12.33 -7.02 13.59
C ALA A 342 11.21 -6.88 14.63
N ALA A 343 10.30 -5.93 14.42
CA ALA A 343 9.13 -5.73 15.28
C ALA A 343 8.21 -6.96 15.24
N LEU A 344 7.97 -7.54 14.07
CA LEU A 344 7.19 -8.78 13.92
C LEU A 344 7.82 -9.95 14.71
N PHE A 345 9.14 -10.14 14.61
CA PHE A 345 9.84 -11.21 15.32
C PHE A 345 9.88 -10.99 16.83
N SER A 346 9.90 -9.74 17.25
CA SER A 346 9.94 -9.36 18.67
C SER A 346 8.55 -9.27 19.30
N LYS A 347 7.47 -9.55 18.54
CA LYS A 347 6.07 -9.33 18.93
C LYS A 347 5.81 -7.90 19.43
N GLN A 348 6.55 -6.93 18.89
CA GLN A 348 6.36 -5.52 19.16
C GLN A 348 5.32 -4.93 18.20
N SER A 349 4.74 -3.80 18.58
CA SER A 349 3.85 -3.06 17.68
C SER A 349 4.63 -2.62 16.44
N LEU A 350 4.08 -2.91 15.26
CA LEU A 350 4.59 -2.38 13.99
C LEU A 350 4.45 -0.86 13.96
N ASN A 351 5.10 -0.22 12.99
CA ASN A 351 4.90 1.20 12.74
C ASN A 351 3.41 1.46 12.40
N CYS A 352 2.69 2.02 13.37
CA CYS A 352 1.26 2.22 13.32
C CYS A 352 0.95 3.71 13.46
N ASN A 353 -0.19 4.11 12.92
CA ASN A 353 -0.69 5.47 12.96
C ASN A 353 -1.84 5.62 13.96
N SER A 354 -2.18 6.88 14.23
CA SER A 354 -3.35 7.27 15.00
C SER A 354 -4.36 8.00 14.10
N LEU A 355 -5.65 7.80 14.37
CA LEU A 355 -6.76 8.44 13.65
C LEU A 355 -7.62 9.25 14.62
N PHE A 356 -7.82 10.52 14.30
CA PHE A 356 -8.81 11.37 14.94
C PHE A 356 -10.16 11.28 14.21
N ILE A 357 -11.26 11.05 14.94
CA ILE A 357 -12.63 10.98 14.40
C ILE A 357 -13.53 11.97 15.13
N CYS A 358 -14.28 12.77 14.39
CA CYS A 358 -15.20 13.76 14.96
C CYS A 358 -16.61 13.65 14.39
N ALA A 359 -17.58 14.19 15.13
CA ALA A 359 -18.98 14.19 14.74
C ALA A 359 -19.21 15.13 13.53
N PRO A 360 -20.28 14.91 12.74
CA PRO A 360 -20.57 15.75 11.58
C PRO A 360 -20.80 17.21 11.99
N GLY A 361 -20.06 18.14 11.39
CA GLY A 361 -20.24 19.58 11.58
C GLY A 361 -19.78 20.10 12.96
N GLU A 362 -19.06 19.29 13.73
CA GLU A 362 -18.53 19.68 15.05
C GLU A 362 -17.49 20.79 14.95
N PHE A 363 -16.74 20.83 13.85
CA PHE A 363 -15.71 21.82 13.57
C PHE A 363 -16.09 22.67 12.35
N ALA A 364 -15.60 23.91 12.29
CA ALA A 364 -15.94 24.87 11.23
C ALA A 364 -15.43 24.46 9.84
N GLY A 365 -14.52 23.50 9.76
CA GLY A 365 -14.11 22.87 8.51
C GLY A 365 -12.80 22.08 8.61
N GLU A 366 -12.28 21.66 7.46
CA GLU A 366 -11.09 20.82 7.33
C GLU A 366 -9.85 21.36 8.08
N ARG A 367 -9.72 22.68 8.19
CA ARG A 367 -8.58 23.33 8.85
C ARG A 367 -8.55 23.00 10.35
N GLU A 368 -9.67 23.18 11.03
CA GLU A 368 -9.76 22.98 12.48
C GLU A 368 -9.62 21.50 12.83
N ILE A 369 -10.21 20.60 12.03
CA ILE A 369 -10.00 19.15 12.16
C ILE A 369 -8.51 18.80 12.04
N THR A 370 -7.79 19.43 11.11
CA THR A 370 -6.35 19.21 10.92
C THR A 370 -5.55 19.68 12.13
N GLU A 371 -5.84 20.87 12.66
CA GLU A 371 -5.14 21.46 13.81
C GLU A 371 -5.35 20.61 15.08
N ILE A 372 -6.57 20.11 15.32
CA ILE A 372 -6.87 19.21 16.44
C ILE A 372 -6.18 17.85 16.27
N ALA A 373 -6.23 17.25 15.07
CA ALA A 373 -5.55 15.99 14.81
C ALA A 373 -4.03 16.11 15.05
N GLU A 374 -3.41 17.21 14.64
CA GLU A 374 -1.99 17.49 14.90
C GLU A 374 -1.71 17.63 16.40
N GLN A 375 -2.53 18.39 17.14
CA GLN A 375 -2.39 18.53 18.60
C GLN A 375 -2.48 17.21 19.37
N LEU A 376 -3.15 16.21 18.80
CA LEU A 376 -3.34 14.88 19.39
C LEU A 376 -2.34 13.84 18.89
N ASP A 377 -1.31 14.27 18.15
CA ASP A 377 -0.33 13.39 17.49
C ASP A 377 -1.00 12.33 16.59
N CYS A 378 -2.08 12.72 15.90
CA CYS A 378 -2.78 11.87 14.95
C CYS A 378 -2.26 12.08 13.51
N SER A 379 -1.84 11.00 12.86
CA SER A 379 -1.46 11.02 11.43
C SER A 379 -2.64 11.30 10.50
N TYR A 380 -3.85 10.94 10.94
CA TYR A 380 -5.07 11.03 10.15
C TYR A 380 -6.21 11.73 10.92
N GLY A 381 -7.06 12.43 10.18
CA GLY A 381 -8.31 13.00 10.69
C GLY A 381 -9.50 12.63 9.80
N MET A 382 -10.67 12.39 10.38
CA MET A 382 -11.89 12.04 9.65
C MET A 382 -13.12 12.62 10.34
N GLU A 383 -14.05 13.15 9.55
CA GLU A 383 -15.37 13.58 10.01
C GLU A 383 -16.42 12.57 9.57
N VAL A 384 -17.24 12.09 10.52
CA VAL A 384 -18.35 11.18 10.19
C VAL A 384 -19.37 11.94 9.32
N TYR A 385 -19.83 11.29 8.25
CA TYR A 385 -20.72 11.88 7.23
C TYR A 385 -20.22 13.18 6.57
N SER A 386 -18.96 13.57 6.77
CA SER A 386 -18.23 14.61 6.04
C SER A 386 -19.04 15.83 5.53
N PRO A 387 -19.91 16.50 6.31
CA PRO A 387 -20.62 17.71 5.87
C PRO A 387 -19.67 18.89 5.60
N SER A 388 -18.48 18.90 6.21
CA SER A 388 -17.49 19.97 6.07
C SER A 388 -16.75 19.95 4.73
N TRP A 389 -16.93 18.91 3.93
CA TRP A 389 -16.26 18.79 2.62
C TRP A 389 -17.16 19.33 1.51
N PRO A 390 -16.60 20.01 0.49
CA PRO A 390 -17.37 20.51 -0.64
C PRO A 390 -18.10 19.39 -1.39
N SER A 391 -19.22 19.75 -2.02
CA SER A 391 -20.12 18.83 -2.72
C SER A 391 -19.55 18.28 -4.03
N ASP A 392 -18.57 18.98 -4.61
CA ASP A 392 -17.89 18.56 -5.85
C ASP A 392 -16.59 17.87 -5.45
N LEU A 393 -16.57 16.56 -5.70
CA LEU A 393 -15.59 15.67 -5.10
C LEU A 393 -14.33 15.56 -5.94
N ASP A 394 -13.24 16.07 -5.38
CA ASP A 394 -11.92 15.92 -5.98
C ASP A 394 -11.01 14.90 -5.29
N SER A 395 -11.39 14.24 -4.21
CA SER A 395 -10.53 13.21 -3.62
C SER A 395 -11.23 12.39 -2.55
N LEU A 396 -10.67 11.21 -2.25
CA LEU A 396 -11.00 10.44 -1.05
C LEU A 396 -10.16 10.87 0.17
N SER A 397 -9.13 11.69 -0.06
CA SER A 397 -8.23 12.16 0.98
C SER A 397 -7.54 13.47 0.59
N THR A 398 -7.13 14.25 1.60
CA THR A 398 -6.40 15.51 1.41
C THR A 398 -5.24 15.59 2.40
N SER A 399 -4.01 15.47 1.90
CA SER A 399 -2.79 15.61 2.73
C SER A 399 -2.44 17.08 2.95
N ARG A 400 -2.22 17.48 4.22
CA ARG A 400 -1.82 18.85 4.59
C ARG A 400 -0.31 18.89 4.85
N SER A 401 0.45 19.37 3.87
CA SER A 401 1.93 19.31 3.90
C SER A 401 2.58 20.11 5.03
N ARG A 402 1.88 21.06 5.67
CA ARG A 402 2.44 21.84 6.79
C ARG A 402 2.40 21.09 8.12
N THR A 403 1.33 20.32 8.35
CA THR A 403 1.09 19.60 9.60
C THR A 403 1.42 18.12 9.49
N GLY A 404 1.56 17.59 8.26
CA GLY A 404 1.78 16.17 8.00
C GLY A 404 0.52 15.30 8.14
N VAL A 405 -0.59 15.88 8.61
CA VAL A 405 -1.89 15.20 8.77
C VAL A 405 -2.56 14.98 7.42
N THR A 406 -3.15 13.80 7.24
CA THR A 406 -3.97 13.49 6.08
C THR A 406 -5.43 13.35 6.49
N LEU A 407 -6.30 14.19 5.91
CA LEU A 407 -7.73 14.09 6.11
C LEU A 407 -8.29 12.97 5.23
N LEU A 408 -9.03 12.05 5.85
CA LEU A 408 -9.70 10.93 5.20
C LEU A 408 -11.19 11.25 5.10
N ARG A 409 -11.79 10.90 3.97
CA ARG A 409 -13.21 11.15 3.74
C ARG A 409 -14.04 9.93 4.13
N PHE A 410 -15.16 10.18 4.80
CA PHE A 410 -16.17 9.14 5.03
C PHE A 410 -16.95 8.85 3.73
N TYR A 411 -17.41 7.62 3.55
CA TYR A 411 -18.06 7.21 2.28
C TYR A 411 -19.48 7.79 2.09
N LEU A 412 -20.06 8.37 3.13
CA LEU A 412 -21.37 9.03 3.14
C LEU A 412 -21.21 10.53 3.40
N THR A 413 -22.19 11.30 2.92
CA THR A 413 -22.42 12.68 3.37
C THR A 413 -23.81 12.87 3.97
N GLN A 414 -23.93 13.72 4.99
CA GLN A 414 -25.22 14.17 5.53
C GLN A 414 -25.55 15.55 4.96
N LEU A 415 -26.76 15.69 4.41
CA LEU A 415 -27.28 16.96 3.92
C LEU A 415 -27.90 17.80 5.03
N GLU A 416 -28.13 19.08 4.77
CA GLU A 416 -28.88 19.98 5.67
C GLU A 416 -30.27 19.43 6.04
N SER A 417 -30.92 18.68 5.13
CA SER A 417 -32.21 18.03 5.41
C SER A 417 -32.11 16.81 6.34
N GLY A 418 -30.92 16.44 6.79
CA GLY A 418 -30.63 15.22 7.56
C GLY A 418 -30.52 13.95 6.71
N ALA A 419 -30.85 14.02 5.41
CA ALA A 419 -30.77 12.87 4.51
C ALA A 419 -29.31 12.46 4.23
N LEU A 420 -29.09 11.16 4.07
CA LEU A 420 -27.77 10.61 3.77
C LEU A 420 -27.61 10.40 2.26
N ARG A 421 -26.42 10.69 1.75
CA ARG A 421 -26.03 10.37 0.36
C ARG A 421 -24.73 9.60 0.35
N ARG A 422 -24.65 8.58 -0.51
CA ARG A 422 -23.39 7.92 -0.84
C ARG A 422 -22.60 8.81 -1.79
N LEU A 423 -21.31 8.95 -1.52
CA LEU A 423 -20.38 9.80 -2.27
C LEU A 423 -19.61 9.05 -3.36
N ILE A 424 -19.75 7.73 -3.41
CA ILE A 424 -18.94 6.85 -4.23
C ILE A 424 -19.87 5.93 -5.01
N GLU A 425 -19.70 5.91 -6.32
CA GLU A 425 -20.20 4.86 -7.19
C GLU A 425 -19.01 4.21 -7.89
N VAL A 426 -19.05 2.89 -8.00
CA VAL A 426 -17.99 2.12 -8.67
C VAL A 426 -18.60 1.42 -9.86
N ASP A 427 -18.15 1.77 -11.06
CA ASP A 427 -18.57 1.13 -12.30
C ASP A 427 -17.36 0.68 -13.11
N GLU A 428 -17.34 -0.59 -13.52
CA GLU A 428 -16.22 -1.21 -14.25
C GLU A 428 -14.81 -0.94 -13.66
N GLY A 429 -14.72 -0.76 -12.34
CA GLY A 429 -13.47 -0.44 -11.64
C GLY A 429 -13.08 1.04 -11.64
N GLN A 430 -13.87 1.91 -12.28
CA GLN A 430 -13.79 3.36 -12.15
C GLN A 430 -14.58 3.83 -10.94
N VAL A 431 -13.96 4.70 -10.15
CA VAL A 431 -14.58 5.32 -8.98
C VAL A 431 -15.14 6.68 -9.37
N ASN A 432 -16.46 6.77 -9.50
CA ASN A 432 -17.15 8.01 -9.72
C ASN A 432 -17.45 8.68 -8.37
N LEU A 433 -16.84 9.86 -8.18
CA LEU A 433 -17.01 10.67 -6.98
C LEU A 433 -18.14 11.73 -7.16
N THR A 434 -18.71 11.90 -8.35
CA THR A 434 -19.83 12.83 -8.56
C THR A 434 -21.18 12.16 -8.40
N ALA A 435 -21.22 10.84 -8.20
CA ALA A 435 -22.45 10.08 -8.02
C ALA A 435 -23.14 10.47 -6.70
N ARG A 436 -24.46 10.69 -6.76
CA ARG A 436 -25.28 11.16 -5.62
C ARG A 436 -26.45 10.22 -5.38
N THR A 437 -26.16 9.05 -4.84
CA THR A 437 -27.21 8.06 -4.50
C THR A 437 -27.78 8.38 -3.12
N ALA A 438 -29.05 8.76 -3.06
CA ALA A 438 -29.77 8.95 -1.81
C ALA A 438 -29.92 7.62 -1.06
N LEU A 439 -29.73 7.65 0.25
CA LEU A 439 -29.91 6.50 1.14
C LEU A 439 -31.01 6.81 2.15
N GLY A 440 -31.94 5.87 2.32
CA GLY A 440 -33.01 6.00 3.32
C GLY A 440 -32.51 5.83 4.75
N ARG A 441 -31.49 5.00 4.97
CA ARG A 441 -30.85 4.78 6.27
C ARG A 441 -29.41 4.32 6.10
N GLU A 442 -28.60 4.54 7.14
CA GLU A 442 -27.27 3.96 7.22
C GLU A 442 -27.31 2.46 7.57
N ASP A 443 -26.36 1.73 7.03
CA ASP A 443 -26.12 0.32 7.35
C ASP A 443 -24.86 0.22 8.23
N MET A 444 -25.06 -0.15 9.51
CA MET A 444 -24.00 -0.26 10.51
C MET A 444 -23.00 -1.36 10.21
N GLU A 445 -23.40 -2.41 9.49
CA GLU A 445 -22.47 -3.46 9.08
C GLU A 445 -21.53 -2.95 7.98
N GLN A 446 -22.06 -2.22 6.99
CA GLN A 446 -21.24 -1.57 5.96
C GLN A 446 -20.31 -0.52 6.56
N THR A 447 -20.77 0.20 7.58
CA THR A 447 -19.97 1.18 8.31
C THR A 447 -18.79 0.51 9.00
N LEU A 448 -19.03 -0.59 9.73
CA LEU A 448 -17.98 -1.37 10.36
C LEU A 448 -16.96 -1.90 9.34
N GLN A 449 -17.44 -2.43 8.20
CA GLN A 449 -16.59 -2.93 7.12
C GLN A 449 -15.72 -1.83 6.52
N PHE A 450 -16.27 -0.63 6.30
CA PHE A 450 -15.53 0.52 5.82
C PHE A 450 -14.47 0.97 6.83
N LEU A 451 -14.85 1.13 8.10
CA LEU A 451 -13.92 1.52 9.15
C LEU A 451 -12.81 0.48 9.35
N GLN A 452 -13.10 -0.81 9.23
CA GLN A 452 -12.10 -1.87 9.27
C GLN A 452 -11.12 -1.78 8.09
N LEU A 453 -11.62 -1.42 6.90
CA LEU A 453 -10.78 -1.15 5.74
C LEU A 453 -9.88 0.08 5.97
N ILE A 454 -10.40 1.17 6.55
CA ILE A 454 -9.62 2.36 6.94
C ILE A 454 -8.51 1.97 7.92
N VAL A 455 -8.88 1.28 9.00
CA VAL A 455 -7.95 0.87 10.06
C VAL A 455 -6.80 0.05 9.51
N ARG A 456 -7.07 -0.92 8.63
CA ARG A 456 -6.01 -1.72 8.02
C ARG A 456 -5.18 -0.92 7.03
N THR A 457 -5.83 -0.29 6.05
CA THR A 457 -5.15 0.45 4.96
C THR A 457 -4.17 1.50 5.50
N TYR A 458 -4.54 2.18 6.58
CA TYR A 458 -3.74 3.26 7.17
C TYR A 458 -2.98 2.85 8.42
N LYS A 459 -2.97 1.56 8.75
CA LYS A 459 -2.26 1.02 9.93
C LYS A 459 -2.65 1.67 11.25
N VAL A 460 -3.94 1.94 11.44
CA VAL A 460 -4.44 2.67 12.61
C VAL A 460 -4.50 1.74 13.81
N SER A 461 -3.63 1.97 14.79
CA SER A 461 -3.65 1.21 16.05
C SER A 461 -4.38 1.94 17.19
N LYS A 462 -4.53 3.27 17.05
CA LYS A 462 -5.17 4.15 18.02
C LYS A 462 -6.22 5.02 17.33
N ILE A 463 -7.42 5.04 17.88
CA ILE A 463 -8.50 5.93 17.43
C ILE A 463 -8.83 6.88 18.57
N VAL A 464 -8.72 8.17 18.32
CA VAL A 464 -9.14 9.25 19.22
C VAL A 464 -10.44 9.84 18.66
N TYR A 465 -11.46 10.03 19.50
CA TYR A 465 -12.72 10.61 19.04
C TYR A 465 -13.30 11.60 20.04
N THR A 466 -14.13 12.51 19.54
CA THR A 466 -14.78 13.56 20.33
C THR A 466 -16.01 13.04 21.09
N ASP A 467 -16.48 13.79 22.10
CA ASP A 467 -17.70 13.45 22.83
C ASP A 467 -18.95 13.40 21.93
N GLY A 468 -18.97 14.18 20.85
CA GLY A 468 -20.03 14.13 19.85
C GLY A 468 -20.23 12.73 19.28
N ILE A 469 -19.14 11.97 19.08
CA ILE A 469 -19.17 10.59 18.60
C ILE A 469 -19.80 9.65 19.62
N SER A 470 -19.59 9.86 20.93
CA SER A 470 -20.09 8.96 22.00
C SER A 470 -21.61 8.78 21.98
N SER A 471 -22.34 9.75 21.42
CA SER A 471 -23.80 9.69 21.28
C SER A 471 -24.30 9.03 19.98
N MET A 472 -23.39 8.74 19.04
CA MET A 472 -23.70 8.21 17.72
C MET A 472 -23.67 6.68 17.68
N ALA A 473 -24.43 6.09 16.75
CA ALA A 473 -24.47 4.64 16.53
C ALA A 473 -23.11 4.02 16.12
N ILE A 474 -22.16 4.85 15.65
CA ILE A 474 -20.81 4.45 15.27
C ILE A 474 -19.89 4.20 16.48
N ALA A 475 -20.15 4.81 17.65
CA ALA A 475 -19.32 4.66 18.85
C ALA A 475 -19.07 3.20 19.28
N PRO A 476 -20.10 2.32 19.40
CA PRO A 476 -19.86 0.92 19.70
C PRO A 476 -19.11 0.17 18.59
N LEU A 477 -19.16 0.64 17.34
CA LEU A 477 -18.40 0.04 16.24
C LEU A 477 -16.91 0.32 16.37
N LEU A 478 -16.52 1.54 16.78
CA LEU A 478 -15.12 1.92 16.96
C LEU A 478 -14.39 1.00 17.95
N LYS A 479 -15.09 0.54 19.01
CA LYS A 479 -14.56 -0.40 20.01
C LYS A 479 -14.34 -1.82 19.48
N ARG A 480 -14.91 -2.16 18.32
CA ARG A 480 -14.78 -3.48 17.68
C ARG A 480 -13.69 -3.53 16.63
N LEU A 481 -13.09 -2.38 16.30
CA LEU A 481 -12.05 -2.29 15.29
C LEU A 481 -10.74 -2.82 15.85
N THR A 482 -10.08 -3.67 15.07
CA THR A 482 -8.78 -4.24 15.42
C THR A 482 -7.86 -4.09 14.22
N TYR A 483 -6.60 -3.71 14.46
CA TYR A 483 -5.61 -3.68 13.39
C TYR A 483 -5.06 -5.10 13.13
N PHE A 484 -4.67 -5.82 14.19
CA PHE A 484 -4.12 -7.18 14.08
C PHE A 484 -4.56 -8.08 15.25
N LYS A 485 -4.70 -9.39 15.00
CA LYS A 485 -5.03 -10.39 16.02
C LYS A 485 -3.82 -10.55 16.95
N ASP A 486 -4.01 -10.39 18.26
CA ASP A 486 -2.97 -10.36 19.32
C ASP A 486 -2.26 -9.02 19.55
N ILE A 487 -2.54 -7.98 18.75
CA ILE A 487 -2.26 -6.58 19.14
C ILE A 487 -3.62 -5.96 19.38
N ASP A 488 -4.01 -5.84 20.66
CA ASP A 488 -5.14 -4.97 21.01
C ASP A 488 -4.83 -3.61 20.36
N ALA A 489 -5.60 -3.23 19.34
CA ALA A 489 -5.62 -1.85 18.91
C ALA A 489 -6.08 -1.09 20.15
N GLY A 490 -5.14 -0.41 20.80
CA GLY A 490 -5.40 0.34 22.02
C GLY A 490 -6.37 1.47 21.70
N VAL A 491 -7.67 1.19 21.76
CA VAL A 491 -8.71 2.22 21.75
C VAL A 491 -8.61 2.94 23.08
N GLN A 492 -7.70 3.92 23.15
CA GLN A 492 -7.67 4.89 24.23
C GLN A 492 -8.76 5.92 23.95
N SER A 493 -9.86 5.84 24.72
CA SER A 493 -10.73 7.00 24.92
C SER A 493 -9.86 8.07 25.57
N ILE A 494 -9.69 9.18 24.84
CA ILE A 494 -9.24 10.44 25.44
C ILE A 494 -10.52 11.25 25.55
N GLU A 495 -11.00 11.46 26.77
CA GLU A 495 -11.98 12.52 27.04
C GLU A 495 -11.29 13.85 26.71
N LEU A 496 -11.69 14.47 25.59
CA LEU A 496 -11.29 15.84 25.32
C LEU A 496 -12.13 16.73 26.24
N VAL A 497 -11.48 17.34 27.23
CA VAL A 497 -12.07 18.38 28.06
C VAL A 497 -12.66 19.45 27.13
N PRO A 498 -13.92 19.89 27.35
CA PRO A 498 -14.62 20.78 26.43
C PRO A 498 -13.78 22.02 26.10
N PHE A 499 -13.71 22.32 24.81
CA PHE A 499 -13.16 23.56 24.30
C PHE A 499 -13.91 24.73 24.95
N ILE A 500 -13.26 25.44 25.87
CA ILE A 500 -13.73 26.73 26.36
C ILE A 500 -13.34 27.73 25.27
N PRO A 501 -14.28 28.31 24.51
CA PRO A 501 -13.94 29.38 23.60
C PRO A 501 -13.32 30.49 24.44
N ASN A 502 -12.09 30.90 24.09
CA ASN A 502 -11.50 32.09 24.70
C ASN A 502 -12.48 33.24 24.49
N SER A 503 -13.03 33.71 25.61
CA SER A 503 -13.71 34.97 25.72
C SER A 503 -12.66 36.06 25.57
N LEU A 504 -12.56 36.61 24.36
CA LEU A 504 -12.21 38.01 24.12
C LEU A 504 -13.05 38.55 22.97
#